data_AF-A0A165HGQ8-F1
#
_entry.id   AF-A0A165HGQ8-F1
#
_cell.length_a   1.000
_cell.length_b   1.000
_cell.length_c   1.000
_cell.angle_alpha   90.00
_cell.angle_beta   90.00
_cell.angle_gamma   90.00
#
_symmetry.space_group_name_H-M   'P 1'
#
loop_
_entity.id
_entity.type
_entity.pdbx_description
1 polymer ?
#
loop_
_entity_poly.entity_id
_entity_poly.type
_entity_poly.pdbx_seq_one_letter_code
_entity_poly.pdbx_strand_id
1 'polypeptide(L)'
;MNRAEATVLEKVPEDSTVYELIRTGFAERKTRLVDMLFDEVLTLNRTVSQLKGKEAYFLVINGTQAELVTVSGDTISERKEAPPEAVAGKKTFANDGYTYKRYRKIL
;
A
#
# COMPACT_ATOMS: atom_id res chain seq x y z
N MET A 1 -2.75 2.95 17.95
CA MET A 1 -2.97 1.88 16.96
C MET A 1 -4.36 2.06 16.37
N ASN A 2 -4.48 2.15 15.05
CA ASN A 2 -5.79 2.24 14.39
C ASN A 2 -6.43 0.83 14.26
N ARG A 3 -7.72 0.74 13.95
CA ARG A 3 -8.41 -0.57 13.89
C ARG A 3 -7.87 -1.47 12.79
N ALA A 4 -7.54 -0.92 11.64
CA ALA A 4 -6.98 -1.70 10.53
C ALA A 4 -5.63 -2.33 10.88
N GLU A 5 -4.77 -1.61 11.62
CA GLU A 5 -3.53 -2.14 12.18
C GLU A 5 -3.80 -3.32 13.11
N ALA A 6 -4.76 -3.18 14.03
CA ALA A 6 -5.15 -4.26 14.93
C ALA A 6 -5.62 -5.51 14.15
N THR A 7 -6.50 -5.31 13.17
CA THR A 7 -6.99 -6.40 12.29
C THR A 7 -5.87 -7.13 11.57
N VAL A 8 -4.83 -6.43 11.10
CA VAL A 8 -3.67 -7.07 10.48
C VAL A 8 -2.84 -7.81 11.53
N LEU A 9 -2.51 -7.16 12.64
CA LEU A 9 -1.63 -7.73 13.66
C LEU A 9 -2.20 -9.00 14.30
N GLU A 10 -3.53 -9.12 14.43
CA GLU A 10 -4.19 -10.34 14.90
C GLU A 10 -4.12 -11.53 13.91
N LYS A 11 -3.74 -11.27 12.66
CA LYS A 11 -3.84 -12.24 11.55
C LYS A 11 -2.50 -12.48 10.84
N VAL A 12 -1.41 -11.89 11.32
CA VAL A 12 -0.06 -12.12 10.79
C VAL A 12 0.72 -13.04 11.72
N PRO A 13 1.65 -13.86 11.19
CA PRO A 13 2.57 -14.62 12.03
C PRO A 13 3.37 -13.73 13.00
N GLU A 14 3.75 -14.27 14.16
CA GLU A 14 4.44 -13.51 15.22
C GLU A 14 5.83 -12.99 14.80
N ASP A 15 6.49 -13.67 13.87
CA ASP A 15 7.81 -13.33 13.32
C ASP A 15 7.72 -12.40 12.10
N SER A 16 6.52 -11.92 11.76
CA SER A 16 6.33 -11.02 10.62
C SER A 16 6.79 -9.59 10.91
N THR A 17 7.42 -8.99 9.91
CA THR A 17 7.63 -7.54 9.86
C THR A 17 6.45 -6.89 9.11
N VAL A 18 5.83 -5.86 9.69
CA VAL A 18 4.66 -5.20 9.10
C VAL A 18 4.94 -3.72 8.86
N TYR A 19 4.68 -3.24 7.64
CA TYR A 19 4.72 -1.83 7.27
C TYR A 19 3.35 -1.32 6.85
N GLU A 20 3.01 -0.10 7.26
CA GLU A 20 1.92 0.66 6.65
C GLU A 20 2.38 1.22 5.29
N LEU A 21 1.51 1.16 4.29
CA LEU A 21 1.79 1.62 2.93
C LEU A 21 0.88 2.78 2.55
N ILE A 22 1.45 3.72 1.78
CA ILE A 22 0.68 4.72 1.04
C ILE A 22 0.62 4.26 -0.41
N ARG A 23 -0.60 4.06 -0.92
CA ARG A 23 -0.84 3.78 -2.33
C ARG A 23 -0.97 5.09 -3.12
N THR A 24 -0.22 5.20 -4.20
CA THR A 24 -0.21 6.31 -5.15
C THR A 24 -0.40 5.80 -6.58
N GLY A 25 -1.16 6.52 -7.40
CA GLY A 25 -1.39 6.19 -8.82
C GLY A 25 -2.86 5.92 -9.17
N PHE A 26 -3.14 5.84 -10.47
CA PHE A 26 -4.42 5.46 -11.05
C PHE A 26 -4.23 4.18 -11.86
N ALA A 27 -5.11 3.19 -11.67
CA ALA A 27 -5.13 2.00 -12.51
C ALA A 27 -5.27 2.43 -13.97
N GLU A 28 -4.28 2.12 -14.82
CA GLU A 28 -4.29 2.48 -16.23
C GLU A 28 -5.49 1.84 -16.95
N ARG A 29 -6.57 2.60 -17.11
CA ARG A 29 -7.54 2.41 -18.20
C ARG A 29 -7.57 3.66 -19.06
N LYS A 30 -6.82 3.61 -20.18
CA LYS A 30 -7.13 4.29 -21.45
C LYS A 30 -7.25 5.84 -21.48
N THR A 31 -6.59 6.61 -20.62
CA THR A 31 -6.56 8.08 -20.75
C THR A 31 -5.15 8.65 -20.72
N ARG A 32 -4.34 8.33 -21.74
CA ARG A 32 -2.94 8.74 -21.91
C ARG A 32 -2.69 10.21 -22.30
N LEU A 33 -3.68 11.10 -22.25
CA LEU A 33 -3.56 12.43 -22.88
C LEU A 33 -3.70 13.65 -21.95
N VAL A 34 -3.98 13.47 -20.65
CA VAL A 34 -4.19 14.62 -19.76
C VAL A 34 -3.02 14.88 -18.79
N ASP A 35 -2.09 13.92 -18.64
CA ASP A 35 -1.11 13.95 -17.53
C ASP A 35 0.18 14.75 -17.79
N MET A 36 0.47 15.20 -19.01
CA MET A 36 1.64 16.08 -19.24
C MET A 36 1.44 17.53 -18.76
N LEU A 37 0.21 17.94 -18.41
CA LEU A 37 -0.10 19.31 -17.96
C LEU A 37 -0.13 19.47 -16.44
N PHE A 38 0.13 18.40 -15.67
CA PHE A 38 -0.01 18.41 -14.21
C PHE A 38 1.30 18.26 -13.44
N ASP A 39 2.46 18.31 -14.11
CA ASP A 39 3.76 18.11 -13.47
C ASP A 39 4.21 19.29 -12.57
N GLU A 40 3.64 20.49 -12.73
CA GLU A 40 4.14 21.68 -12.00
C GLU A 40 3.18 22.23 -10.92
N VAL A 41 1.92 21.78 -10.85
CA VAL A 41 0.88 22.36 -9.95
C VAL A 41 0.42 21.40 -8.83
N LEU A 42 0.79 20.11 -8.86
CA LEU A 42 0.29 19.12 -7.89
C LEU A 42 1.25 18.78 -6.74
N THR A 43 2.27 19.60 -6.48
CA THR A 43 3.23 19.39 -5.38
C THR A 43 2.67 19.62 -3.97
N LEU A 44 1.40 19.98 -3.78
CA LEU A 44 0.89 20.34 -2.44
C LEU A 44 -0.46 19.78 -1.98
N ASN A 45 -1.21 19.01 -2.79
CA ASN A 45 -2.61 18.69 -2.40
C ASN A 45 -3.06 17.21 -2.49
N ARG A 46 -2.15 16.24 -2.65
CA ARG A 46 -2.54 14.83 -2.86
C ARG A 46 -1.84 13.78 -1.98
N THR A 47 -1.40 14.18 -0.79
CA THR A 47 -1.27 13.27 0.36
C THR A 47 -2.65 12.69 0.77
N VAL A 48 -3.72 13.22 0.19
CA VAL A 48 -5.12 12.89 0.43
C VAL A 48 -5.69 12.01 -0.69
N SER A 49 -5.25 10.75 -0.77
CA SER A 49 -6.01 9.69 -1.47
C SER A 49 -6.43 8.55 -0.53
N GLN A 50 -6.48 8.81 0.78
CA GLN A 50 -7.32 8.06 1.72
C GLN A 50 -8.83 8.34 1.51
N LEU A 51 -9.20 9.25 0.60
CA LEU A 51 -10.58 9.76 0.46
C LEU A 51 -11.40 9.15 -0.68
N LYS A 52 -11.12 7.91 -1.09
CA LYS A 52 -12.13 7.06 -1.74
C LYS A 52 -12.24 5.69 -1.07
N GLY A 53 -12.43 5.74 0.26
CA GLY A 53 -13.21 4.75 1.01
C GLY A 53 -12.42 3.66 1.72
N LYS A 54 -12.25 3.82 3.05
CA LYS A 54 -12.07 2.77 4.06
C LYS A 54 -10.91 1.77 3.93
N GLU A 55 -10.04 1.89 2.91
CA GLU A 55 -8.96 0.94 2.70
C GLU A 55 -7.63 1.41 3.31
N ALA A 56 -6.98 0.50 4.04
CA ALA A 56 -5.61 0.61 4.51
C ALA A 56 -4.76 -0.51 3.89
N TYR A 57 -3.52 -0.20 3.55
CA TYR A 57 -2.62 -1.12 2.85
C TYR A 57 -1.42 -1.42 3.73
N PHE A 58 -1.07 -2.69 3.82
CA PHE A 58 0.03 -3.17 4.65
C PHE A 58 0.94 -4.09 3.84
N LEU A 59 2.25 -4.00 4.10
CA LEU A 59 3.21 -4.98 3.64
C LEU A 59 3.57 -5.87 4.82
N VAL A 60 3.31 -7.16 4.71
CA VAL A 60 3.67 -8.19 5.69
C VAL A 60 4.82 -9.00 5.11
N ILE A 61 5.94 -9.06 5.81
CA ILE A 61 7.12 -9.83 5.41
C ILE A 61 7.34 -10.93 6.43
N ASN A 62 7.34 -12.18 5.97
CA ASN A 62 7.68 -13.36 6.77
C ASN A 62 8.79 -14.12 6.04
N GLY A 63 10.00 -14.08 6.59
CA GLY A 63 11.18 -14.67 5.94
C GLY A 63 11.39 -14.09 4.53
N THR A 64 11.30 -14.94 3.51
CA THR A 64 11.47 -14.57 2.10
C THR A 64 10.16 -14.21 1.39
N GLN A 65 9.01 -14.40 2.06
CA GLN A 65 7.70 -14.11 1.50
C GLN A 65 7.25 -12.70 1.92
N ALA A 66 6.69 -11.95 0.98
CA ALA A 66 6.00 -10.71 1.27
C ALA A 66 4.58 -10.73 0.72
N GLU A 67 3.65 -10.19 1.50
CA GLU A 67 2.25 -10.05 1.13
C GLU A 67 1.84 -8.58 1.18
N LEU A 68 1.12 -8.14 0.16
CA LEU A 68 0.32 -6.92 0.20
C LEU A 68 -1.05 -7.28 0.78
N VAL A 69 -1.37 -6.70 1.93
CA VAL A 69 -2.63 -6.90 2.65
C VAL A 69 -3.46 -5.62 2.55
N THR A 70 -4.70 -5.75 2.07
CA THR A 70 -5.67 -4.66 2.06
C THR A 70 -6.70 -4.90 3.15
N VAL A 71 -6.94 -3.90 3.97
CA VAL A 71 -7.99 -3.89 4.99
C VAL A 71 -9.03 -2.87 4.60
N SER A 72 -10.28 -3.28 4.46
CA SER A 72 -11.40 -2.37 4.22
C SER A 72 -12.32 -2.37 5.44
N GLY A 73 -12.44 -1.22 6.11
CA GLY A 73 -13.15 -1.13 7.38
C GLY A 73 -12.44 -1.92 8.48
N ASP A 74 -13.09 -2.97 8.99
CA ASP A 74 -12.59 -3.80 10.11
C ASP A 74 -12.20 -5.22 9.65
N THR A 75 -12.10 -5.48 8.34
CA THR A 75 -11.82 -6.80 7.78
C THR A 75 -10.72 -6.76 6.72
N ILE A 76 -9.86 -7.79 6.70
CA ILE A 76 -8.94 -8.03 5.58
C ILE A 76 -9.79 -8.34 4.35
N SER A 77 -9.74 -7.44 3.35
CA SER A 77 -10.48 -7.59 2.10
C SER A 77 -9.69 -8.33 1.03
N GLU A 78 -8.36 -8.24 1.07
CA GLU A 78 -7.49 -8.87 0.07
C GLU A 78 -6.11 -9.20 0.65
N ARG A 79 -5.54 -10.33 0.20
CA ARG A 79 -4.12 -10.65 0.35
C ARG A 79 -3.56 -11.05 -1.01
N LYS A 80 -2.44 -10.45 -1.37
CA LYS A 80 -1.71 -10.75 -2.61
C LYS A 80 -0.24 -10.92 -2.31
N GLU A 81 0.43 -11.75 -3.09
CA GLU A 81 1.88 -11.79 -3.08
C GLU A 81 2.42 -10.41 -3.51
N ALA A 82 3.33 -9.86 -2.71
CA ALA A 82 4.02 -8.63 -3.05
C ALA A 82 5.20 -8.97 -3.97
N PRO A 83 5.57 -8.08 -4.89
CA PRO A 83 6.65 -8.35 -5.81
C PRO A 83 8.01 -8.41 -5.07
N PRO A 84 9.04 -9.07 -5.63
CA PRO A 84 10.33 -9.27 -4.95
C PRO A 84 11.00 -7.98 -4.46
N GLU A 85 10.76 -6.85 -5.14
CA GLU A 85 11.22 -5.52 -4.74
C GLU A 85 10.73 -5.12 -3.34
N ALA A 86 9.54 -5.59 -2.96
CA ALA A 86 8.96 -5.34 -1.66
C ALA A 86 9.69 -6.09 -0.55
N VAL A 87 10.36 -7.23 -0.83
CA VAL A 87 11.23 -7.94 0.12
C VAL A 87 12.63 -7.31 0.14
N ALA A 88 13.14 -6.88 -1.00
CA ALA A 88 14.50 -6.34 -1.20
C ALA A 88 14.77 -4.98 -0.51
N GLY A 89 13.92 -4.56 0.43
CA GLY A 89 14.10 -3.34 1.22
C GLY A 89 13.83 -2.05 0.46
N LYS A 90 13.34 -2.11 -0.79
CA LYS A 90 13.00 -0.89 -1.53
C LYS A 90 11.86 -0.16 -0.83
N LYS A 91 11.99 1.16 -0.74
CA LYS A 91 10.99 2.04 -0.11
C LYS A 91 9.67 2.07 -0.89
N THR A 92 9.73 1.80 -2.19
CA THR A 92 8.60 1.85 -3.11
C THR A 92 8.60 0.64 -4.04
N PHE A 93 7.43 0.13 -4.38
CA PHE A 93 7.25 -0.95 -5.35
C PHE A 93 5.92 -0.76 -6.11
N ALA A 94 5.83 -1.31 -7.31
CA ALA A 94 4.60 -1.30 -8.10
C ALA A 94 3.89 -2.65 -8.01
N ASN A 95 2.57 -2.65 -7.87
CA ASN A 95 1.75 -3.85 -7.92
C ASN A 95 0.36 -3.52 -8.51
N ASP A 96 -0.13 -4.35 -9.44
CA ASP A 96 -1.43 -4.18 -10.10
C ASP A 96 -1.71 -2.76 -10.65
N GLY A 97 -0.70 -2.11 -11.26
CA GLY A 97 -0.85 -0.75 -11.82
C GLY A 97 -0.89 0.37 -10.78
N TYR A 98 -0.65 0.06 -9.50
CA TYR A 98 -0.49 1.04 -8.44
C TYR A 98 0.95 1.05 -7.92
N THR A 99 1.39 2.20 -7.41
CA THR A 99 2.66 2.31 -6.68
C THR A 99 2.38 2.35 -5.18
N TYR A 100 3.11 1.55 -4.41
CA TYR A 100 3.04 1.50 -2.96
C TYR A 100 4.34 2.03 -2.38
N LYS A 101 4.23 2.89 -1.38
CA LYS A 101 5.35 3.47 -0.63
C LYS A 101 5.25 3.07 0.82
N ARG A 102 6.33 2.52 1.38
CA ARG A 102 6.43 2.28 2.83
C ARG A 102 6.35 3.62 3.57
N TYR A 103 5.39 3.73 4.47
CA TYR A 103 5.17 4.90 5.29
C TYR A 103 5.90 4.77 6.63
N ARG A 104 5.51 3.76 7.42
CA ARG A 104 6.16 3.45 8.69
C ARG A 104 6.14 1.95 8.98
N LYS A 105 7.06 1.52 9.82
CA LYS A 105 7.10 0.18 10.39
C LYS A 105 6.13 0.12 11.59
N ILE A 106 5.37 -0.97 11.69
CA ILE A 106 4.42 -1.24 12.77
C ILE A 106 4.98 -2.31 13.71
N LEU A 107 5.47 -3.42 13.12
CA LEU A 107 6.04 -4.58 13.82
C LEU A 107 7.34 -5.00 13.13
#